data_AF-A0A498LD21-F1
#
_entry.id   AF-A0A498LD21-F1
#
_cell.length_a   1.000
_cell.length_b   1.000
_cell.length_c   1.000
_cell.angle_alpha   90.00
_cell.angle_beta   90.00
_cell.angle_gamma   90.00
#
_symmetry.space_group_name_H-M   'P 1'
#
loop_
_entity.id
_entity.type
_entity.pdbx_description
1 polymer ?
#
loop_
_entity_poly.entity_id
_entity_poly.type
_entity_poly.pdbx_seq_one_letter_code
_entity_poly.pdbx_strand_id
1 'polypeptide(L)'
;MGCDGGTIPKRHELVKGPKKVEKVDKNAELAARWKYCALSQEKLKRPIVACELGRLYNKDAIIEYLLDKSAERPNAEVVAHIRSIKDVKELNLTDNPAWEGERRNIKGDCYEDMHCAVFICPVVGLEMNGKHKFLYLQTCGCVFSERALKEVKTEICHKVLY
;
A
#
# COMPACT_ATOMS: atom_id res chain seq x y z
N MET A 1 -57.76 30.82 -23.78
CA MET A 1 -57.58 31.20 -22.37
C MET A 1 -56.47 30.32 -21.82
N GLY A 2 -55.28 30.88 -21.65
CA GLY A 2 -54.10 30.17 -21.18
C GLY A 2 -53.86 30.39 -19.70
N CYS A 3 -53.41 29.34 -19.02
CA CYS A 3 -52.78 29.39 -17.71
C CYS A 3 -51.62 28.40 -17.72
N ASP A 4 -50.49 28.82 -18.29
CA ASP A 4 -49.20 28.14 -18.13
C ASP A 4 -48.64 28.55 -16.77
N GLY A 5 -48.93 27.73 -15.76
CA GLY A 5 -48.47 27.92 -14.39
C GLY A 5 -46.97 27.68 -14.31
N GLY A 6 -46.19 28.72 -14.58
CA GLY A 6 -44.75 28.75 -14.39
C GLY A 6 -44.41 28.29 -12.98
N THR A 7 -43.88 27.07 -12.86
CA THR A 7 -43.39 26.54 -11.60
C THR A 7 -42.09 27.26 -11.30
N ILE A 8 -42.09 28.16 -10.32
CA ILE A 8 -40.89 28.88 -9.89
C ILE A 8 -39.98 27.86 -9.18
N PRO A 9 -38.82 27.48 -9.73
CA PRO A 9 -37.93 26.52 -9.09
C PRO A 9 -37.41 27.11 -7.77
N LYS A 10 -37.49 26.34 -6.69
CA LYS A 10 -37.00 26.80 -5.38
C LYS A 10 -35.47 26.86 -5.42
N ARG A 11 -34.87 27.81 -4.68
CA ARG A 11 -33.41 28.04 -4.60
C ARG A 11 -32.57 26.78 -4.37
N HIS A 12 -33.13 25.74 -3.73
CA HIS A 12 -32.43 24.47 -3.50
C HIS A 12 -32.24 23.64 -4.79
N GLU A 13 -33.06 23.85 -5.83
CA GLU A 13 -32.99 23.15 -7.12
C GLU A 13 -31.94 23.77 -8.06
N LEU A 14 -31.67 25.08 -7.92
CA LEU A 14 -30.66 25.81 -8.70
C LEU A 14 -29.24 25.72 -8.11
N VAL A 15 -29.10 25.30 -6.86
CA VAL A 15 -27.81 25.19 -6.20
C VAL A 15 -27.38 23.74 -6.18
N LYS A 16 -26.52 23.36 -7.13
CA LYS A 16 -25.64 22.18 -6.98
C LYS A 16 -24.88 22.38 -5.67
N GLY A 17 -25.30 21.67 -4.63
CA GLY A 17 -24.57 21.63 -3.37
C GLY A 17 -23.09 21.32 -3.64
N PRO A 18 -22.16 21.90 -2.88
CA PRO A 18 -20.73 21.68 -3.10
C PRO A 18 -20.48 20.17 -3.15
N LYS A 19 -19.87 19.70 -4.24
CA LYS A 19 -19.44 18.30 -4.38
C LYS A 19 -18.73 17.94 -3.09
N LYS A 20 -19.30 17.00 -2.34
CA LYS A 20 -18.66 16.41 -1.17
C LYS A 20 -17.34 15.87 -1.70
N VAL A 21 -16.24 16.57 -1.40
CA VAL A 21 -14.90 16.08 -1.72
C VAL A 21 -14.84 14.74 -1.00
N GLU A 22 -14.93 13.64 -1.75
CA GLU A 22 -14.72 12.31 -1.20
C GLU A 22 -13.37 12.40 -0.51
N LYS A 23 -13.38 12.37 0.82
CA LYS A 23 -12.16 12.25 1.60
C LYS A 23 -11.62 10.90 1.16
N VAL A 24 -10.70 10.90 0.21
CA VAL A 24 -9.93 9.72 -0.16
C VAL A 24 -9.53 9.08 1.16
N ASP A 25 -10.12 7.92 1.43
CA ASP A 25 -9.99 7.26 2.71
C ASP A 25 -8.50 7.09 2.97
N LYS A 26 -7.99 7.74 4.02
CA LYS A 26 -6.58 7.63 4.43
C LYS A 26 -6.16 6.16 4.55
N ASN A 27 -7.10 5.30 4.91
CA ASN A 27 -6.95 3.86 4.93
C ASN A 27 -6.72 3.24 3.55
N ALA A 28 -7.38 3.73 2.49
CA ALA A 28 -7.17 3.28 1.12
C ALA A 28 -5.78 3.68 0.60
N GLU A 29 -5.31 4.89 0.90
CA GLU A 29 -3.93 5.31 0.58
C GLU A 29 -2.90 4.43 1.30
N LEU A 30 -3.09 4.20 2.60
CA LEU A 30 -2.22 3.30 3.37
C LEU A 30 -2.26 1.86 2.82
N ALA A 31 -3.43 1.36 2.45
CA ALA A 31 -3.57 0.04 1.83
C ALA A 31 -2.87 -0.03 0.47
N ALA A 32 -2.92 1.04 -0.33
CA ALA A 32 -2.23 1.12 -1.61
C ALA A 32 -0.70 1.02 -1.43
N ARG A 33 -0.13 1.65 -0.39
CA ARG A 33 1.31 1.56 -0.09
C ARG A 33 1.81 0.13 0.14
N TRP A 34 0.94 -0.79 0.57
CA TRP A 34 1.27 -2.21 0.77
C TRP A 34 1.05 -3.07 -0.49
N LYS A 35 0.47 -2.50 -1.56
CA LYS A 35 0.14 -3.20 -2.80
C LYS A 35 0.96 -2.70 -3.99
N TYR A 36 1.38 -1.44 -3.97
CA TYR A 36 2.03 -0.78 -5.10
C TYR A 36 3.44 -0.29 -4.76
N CYS A 37 4.32 -0.34 -5.75
CA CYS A 37 5.67 0.18 -5.73
C CYS A 37 5.63 1.72 -5.66
N ALA A 38 6.33 2.31 -4.69
CA ALA A 38 6.32 3.76 -4.53
C ALA A 38 7.00 4.51 -5.69
N LEU A 39 7.89 3.85 -6.44
CA LEU A 39 8.57 4.41 -7.59
C LEU A 39 7.76 4.23 -8.89
N SER A 40 7.50 2.98 -9.29
CA SER A 40 6.84 2.67 -10.57
C SER A 40 5.32 2.70 -10.53
N GLN A 41 4.71 2.80 -9.34
CA GLN A 41 3.25 2.69 -9.13
C GLN A 41 2.62 1.38 -9.61
N GLU A 42 3.46 0.40 -9.99
CA GLU A 42 3.01 -0.94 -10.35
C GLU A 42 2.77 -1.81 -9.12
N LYS A 43 2.07 -2.93 -9.29
CA LYS A 43 1.90 -3.91 -8.23
C LYS A 43 3.25 -4.44 -7.74
N LEU A 44 3.36 -4.63 -6.43
CA LEU A 44 4.56 -5.19 -5.81
C LEU A 44 4.76 -6.64 -6.26
N LYS A 45 5.96 -6.94 -6.76
CA LYS A 45 6.39 -8.26 -7.22
C LYS A 45 7.66 -8.65 -6.47
N ARG A 46 7.77 -9.92 -6.12
CA ARG A 46 9.01 -10.44 -5.51
C ARG A 46 10.13 -10.45 -6.56
N PRO A 47 11.36 -10.05 -6.21
CA PRO A 47 11.81 -9.59 -4.88
C PRO A 47 11.39 -8.15 -4.54
N ILE A 48 10.81 -7.95 -3.35
CA ILE A 48 10.36 -6.65 -2.84
C ILE A 48 11.45 -6.07 -1.94
N VAL A 49 11.78 -4.80 -2.13
CA VAL A 49 12.76 -4.10 -1.30
C VAL A 49 12.11 -2.93 -0.56
N ALA A 50 12.64 -2.59 0.61
CA ALA A 50 12.24 -1.41 1.36
C ALA A 50 13.41 -0.49 1.65
N CYS A 51 13.13 0.81 1.70
CA CYS A 51 14.07 1.81 2.16
C CYS A 51 13.93 2.10 3.66
N GLU A 52 14.91 2.83 4.21
CA GLU A 52 14.91 3.29 5.62
C GLU A 52 13.64 4.06 6.05
N LEU A 53 12.96 4.71 5.11
CA LEU A 53 11.71 5.44 5.34
C LEU A 53 10.47 4.53 5.39
N GLY A 54 10.63 3.22 5.20
CA GLY A 54 9.54 2.26 5.18
C GLY A 54 8.67 2.32 3.92
N ARG A 55 9.23 2.75 2.79
CA ARG A 55 8.56 2.67 1.47
C ARG A 55 8.96 1.37 0.78
N LEU A 56 8.01 0.77 0.06
CA LEU A 56 8.18 -0.48 -0.66
C LEU A 56 8.43 -0.21 -2.15
N TYR A 57 9.35 -0.99 -2.72
CA TYR A 57 9.72 -0.90 -4.12
C TYR A 57 9.92 -2.29 -4.71
N ASN A 58 9.71 -2.40 -6.03
CA ASN A 58 10.19 -3.55 -6.79
C ASN A 58 11.69 -3.41 -6.98
N LYS A 59 12.43 -4.50 -6.79
CA LYS A 59 13.89 -4.50 -6.95
C LYS A 59 14.30 -4.07 -8.35
N ASP A 60 13.60 -4.56 -9.38
CA ASP A 60 13.83 -4.19 -10.78
C ASP A 60 13.70 -2.68 -10.99
N ALA A 61 12.61 -2.06 -10.50
CA ALA A 61 12.38 -0.63 -10.65
C ALA A 61 13.49 0.23 -9.99
N ILE A 62 14.02 -0.20 -8.84
CA ILE A 62 15.14 0.48 -8.17
C ILE A 62 16.43 0.31 -8.97
N ILE A 63 16.69 -0.88 -9.50
CA ILE A 63 17.89 -1.13 -10.32
C ILE A 63 17.85 -0.28 -11.59
N GLU A 64 16.71 -0.26 -12.29
CA GLU A 64 16.51 0.58 -13.47
C GLU A 64 16.72 2.06 -13.14
N TYR A 65 16.19 2.53 -12.01
CA TYR A 65 16.38 3.90 -11.55
C TYR A 65 17.85 4.25 -11.21
N LEU A 66 18.59 3.31 -10.63
CA LEU A 66 20.00 3.51 -10.30
C LEU A 66 20.90 3.48 -11.55
N LEU A 67 20.50 2.74 -12.58
CA LEU A 67 21.21 2.68 -13.87
C LEU A 67 20.90 3.89 -14.74
N ASP A 68 19.66 4.37 -14.73
CA ASP A 68 19.25 5.53 -15.50
C ASP A 68 19.89 6.80 -14.90
N LYS A 69 20.73 7.47 -15.68
CA LYS A 69 21.40 8.73 -15.30
C LYS A 69 20.74 9.96 -15.89
N SER A 70 19.55 9.82 -16.47
CA SER A 70 18.83 10.94 -17.06
C SER A 70 18.36 11.92 -16.00
N ALA A 71 18.16 13.18 -16.41
CA ALA A 71 17.68 14.26 -15.56
C ALA A 71 16.16 14.17 -15.30
N GLU A 72 15.43 13.50 -16.19
CA GLU A 72 13.97 13.34 -16.12
C GLU A 72 13.60 12.02 -15.46
N ARG A 73 13.80 11.93 -14.14
CA ARG A 73 13.41 10.74 -13.38
C ARG A 73 12.03 10.92 -12.76
N PRO A 74 11.04 10.07 -13.09
CA PRO A 74 9.75 10.11 -12.43
C PRO A 74 9.90 9.83 -10.93
N ASN A 75 9.15 10.55 -10.10
CA ASN A 75 9.11 10.37 -8.65
C ASN A 75 10.48 10.48 -7.95
N ALA A 76 11.41 11.29 -8.49
CA ALA A 76 12.76 11.45 -7.94
C ALA A 76 12.75 11.85 -6.45
N GLU A 77 11.78 12.65 -6.01
CA GLU A 77 11.58 13.00 -4.59
C GLU A 77 11.31 11.77 -3.70
N VAL A 78 10.70 10.73 -4.24
CA VAL A 78 10.32 9.52 -3.51
C VAL A 78 11.54 8.63 -3.26
N VAL A 79 12.57 8.74 -4.08
CA VAL A 79 13.76 7.89 -4.08
C VAL A 79 15.07 8.67 -3.91
N ALA A 80 15.01 9.99 -3.65
CA ALA A 80 16.18 10.85 -3.49
C ALA A 80 17.18 10.41 -2.40
N HIS A 81 16.70 9.65 -1.41
CA HIS A 81 17.52 9.09 -0.33
C HIS A 81 18.26 7.81 -0.75
N ILE A 82 17.80 7.12 -1.79
CA ILE A 82 18.40 5.87 -2.29
C ILE A 82 19.49 6.24 -3.30
N ARG A 83 20.75 6.11 -2.89
CA ARG A 83 21.91 6.41 -3.75
C ARG A 83 22.58 5.13 -4.26
N SER A 84 22.39 4.03 -3.53
CA SER A 84 22.96 2.73 -3.83
C SER A 84 21.99 1.62 -3.49
N ILE A 85 22.22 0.42 -4.04
CA ILE A 85 21.49 -0.79 -3.68
C ILE A 85 21.63 -1.16 -2.20
N LYS A 86 22.63 -0.61 -1.50
CA LYS A 86 22.83 -0.79 -0.05
C LYS A 86 21.81 -0.04 0.80
N ASP A 87 21.20 1.03 0.27
CA ASP A 87 20.22 1.85 0.99
C ASP A 87 18.82 1.18 1.01
N VAL A 88 18.67 0.08 0.27
CA VAL A 88 17.45 -0.74 0.25
C VAL A 88 17.72 -2.12 0.79
N LYS A 89 16.73 -2.68 1.50
CA LYS A 89 16.79 -4.03 2.05
C LYS A 89 15.72 -4.90 1.40
N GLU A 90 16.12 -6.08 0.92
CA GLU A 90 15.18 -7.09 0.46
C GLU A 90 14.34 -7.61 1.63
N LEU A 91 13.03 -7.63 1.43
CA LEU A 91 12.07 -7.99 2.46
C LEU A 91 11.59 -9.43 2.36
N ASN A 92 11.57 -10.11 3.50
CA ASN A 92 11.04 -11.46 3.67
C ASN A 92 9.60 -11.38 4.18
N LEU A 93 8.70 -11.00 3.28
CA LEU A 93 7.26 -10.96 3.52
C LEU A 93 6.70 -12.40 3.61
N THR A 94 5.71 -12.59 4.48
CA THR A 94 5.02 -13.88 4.63
C THR A 94 3.70 -13.81 3.89
N ASP A 95 3.46 -14.75 2.97
CA ASP A 95 2.22 -14.82 2.22
C ASP A 95 1.05 -15.13 3.14
N ASN A 96 -0.09 -14.51 2.87
CA ASN A 96 -1.32 -14.83 3.56
C ASN A 96 -1.90 -16.13 2.99
N PRO A 97 -2.02 -17.22 3.77
CA PRO A 97 -2.64 -18.45 3.28
C PRO A 97 -4.13 -18.27 2.95
N ALA A 98 -4.78 -17.25 3.53
CA ALA A 98 -6.16 -16.88 3.19
C ALA A 98 -6.26 -16.07 1.88
N TRP A 99 -5.14 -15.69 1.27
CA TRP A 99 -5.16 -14.94 0.02
C TRP A 99 -5.26 -15.87 -1.19
N GLU A 100 -6.47 -15.99 -1.73
CA GLU A 100 -6.76 -16.82 -2.92
C GLU A 100 -6.47 -16.13 -4.27
N GLY A 101 -5.77 -14.99 -4.24
CA GLY A 101 -5.39 -14.23 -5.42
C GLY A 101 -6.52 -13.38 -6.03
N GLU A 102 -6.17 -12.61 -7.05
CA GLU A 102 -7.07 -11.60 -7.66
C GLU A 102 -8.24 -12.22 -8.46
N ARG A 103 -8.27 -13.56 -8.63
CA ARG A 103 -9.21 -14.28 -9.51
C ARG A 103 -10.65 -14.39 -9.00
N ARG A 104 -10.93 -14.18 -7.71
CA ARG A 104 -12.30 -14.34 -7.16
C ARG A 104 -13.15 -13.06 -7.12
N ASN A 105 -12.55 -11.88 -7.31
CA ASN A 105 -13.28 -10.60 -7.32
C ASN A 105 -14.08 -10.32 -8.61
N ILE A 106 -14.51 -11.36 -9.34
CA ILE A 106 -15.28 -11.22 -10.59
C ILE A 106 -16.75 -11.65 -10.41
N LYS A 107 -17.14 -12.23 -9.27
CA LYS A 107 -18.56 -12.51 -8.96
C LYS A 107 -19.08 -11.48 -7.97
N GLY A 108 -19.88 -10.55 -8.49
CA GLY A 108 -20.31 -9.31 -7.87
C GLY A 108 -21.42 -9.47 -6.84
N ASP A 109 -21.14 -10.18 -5.74
CA ASP A 109 -22.12 -10.39 -4.66
C ASP A 109 -21.52 -10.55 -3.25
N CYS A 110 -20.25 -10.19 -3.03
CA CYS A 110 -19.68 -10.07 -1.69
C CYS A 110 -19.28 -8.62 -1.36
N TYR A 111 -20.08 -7.95 -0.54
CA TYR A 111 -19.60 -6.79 0.22
C TYR A 111 -18.48 -7.27 1.16
N GLU A 112 -17.31 -6.62 1.08
CA GLU A 112 -16.16 -6.74 2.00
C GLU A 112 -15.29 -8.01 1.96
N ASP A 113 -14.58 -8.24 0.85
CA ASP A 113 -13.25 -8.88 0.87
C ASP A 113 -12.13 -7.87 0.55
N MET A 114 -12.38 -6.59 0.86
CA MET A 114 -11.46 -5.47 0.69
C MET A 114 -10.34 -5.44 1.76
N HIS A 115 -10.22 -6.49 2.56
CA HIS A 115 -9.31 -6.58 3.70
C HIS A 115 -8.26 -7.69 3.60
N CYS A 116 -8.46 -8.67 2.72
CA CYS A 116 -7.47 -9.71 2.44
C CYS A 116 -6.20 -9.10 1.85
N ALA A 117 -5.18 -8.97 2.71
CA ALA A 117 -3.85 -8.53 2.28
C ALA A 117 -3.07 -9.72 1.72
N VAL A 118 -2.22 -9.45 0.71
CA VAL A 118 -1.30 -10.44 0.13
C VAL A 118 -0.33 -10.99 1.20
N PHE A 119 0.01 -10.15 2.17
CA PHE A 119 1.02 -10.44 3.18
C PHE A 119 0.45 -10.32 4.60
N ILE A 120 0.97 -11.15 5.50
CA ILE A 120 0.60 -11.19 6.92
C ILE A 120 1.84 -11.12 7.83
N CYS A 121 1.62 -10.67 9.07
CA CYS A 121 2.60 -10.82 10.14
C CYS A 121 2.70 -12.30 10.54
N PRO A 122 3.89 -12.92 10.52
CA PRO A 122 4.05 -14.33 10.86
C PRO A 122 3.80 -14.64 12.36
N VAL A 123 3.87 -13.63 13.24
CA VAL A 123 3.75 -13.82 14.69
C VAL A 123 2.30 -13.63 15.15
N VAL A 124 1.68 -12.51 14.76
CA VAL A 124 0.34 -12.12 15.25
C VAL A 124 -0.76 -12.45 14.23
N GLY A 125 -0.40 -12.83 13.00
CA GLY A 125 -1.37 -13.09 11.93
C GLY A 125 -2.06 -11.84 11.38
N LEU A 126 -1.58 -10.64 11.70
CA LEU A 126 -2.18 -9.39 11.23
C LEU A 126 -1.91 -9.17 9.74
N GLU A 127 -2.95 -8.80 9.02
CA GLU A 127 -2.92 -8.50 7.59
C GLU A 127 -2.29 -7.13 7.30
N MET A 128 -1.46 -7.07 6.25
CA MET A 128 -0.86 -5.82 5.76
C MET A 128 -1.83 -5.00 4.91
N ASN A 129 -2.96 -4.61 5.49
CA ASN A 129 -4.03 -3.85 4.83
C ASN A 129 -3.97 -2.34 5.11
N GLY A 130 -2.89 -1.85 5.71
CA GLY A 130 -2.71 -0.43 6.06
C GLY A 130 -3.41 0.02 7.35
N LYS A 131 -4.17 -0.85 8.04
CA LYS A 131 -4.76 -0.54 9.36
C LYS A 131 -3.74 -0.62 10.49
N HIS A 132 -2.74 -1.47 10.35
CA HIS A 132 -1.69 -1.69 11.35
C HIS A 132 -0.35 -1.19 10.85
N LYS A 133 0.49 -0.73 11.79
CA LYS A 133 1.88 -0.37 11.51
C LYS A 133 2.73 -1.63 11.46
N PHE A 134 3.60 -1.68 10.45
CA PHE A 134 4.56 -2.75 10.27
C PHE A 134 5.96 -2.15 10.16
N LEU A 135 6.92 -2.93 10.64
CA LEU A 135 8.34 -2.60 10.75
C LEU A 135 9.11 -3.80 10.22
N TYR A 136 10.30 -3.56 9.67
CA TYR A 136 11.16 -4.62 9.19
C TYR A 136 12.53 -4.55 9.88
N LEU A 137 13.17 -5.71 10.04
CA LEU A 137 14.50 -5.78 10.63
C LEU A 137 15.58 -5.62 9.54
N GLN A 138 16.52 -4.70 9.76
CA GLN A 138 17.62 -4.46 8.80
C GLN A 138 18.58 -5.65 8.68
N THR A 139 18.73 -6.45 9.73
CA THR A 139 19.60 -7.63 9.75
C THR A 139 19.10 -8.71 8.79
N CYS A 140 17.84 -9.13 8.93
CA CYS A 140 17.26 -10.28 8.20
C CYS A 140 16.18 -9.93 7.16
N GLY A 141 15.71 -8.69 7.07
CA GLY A 141 14.65 -8.29 6.13
C GLY A 141 13.24 -8.78 6.50
N CYS A 142 13.06 -9.44 7.64
CA CYS A 142 11.74 -9.92 8.06
C CYS A 142 10.83 -8.76 8.49
N VAL A 143 9.56 -8.84 8.10
CA VAL A 143 8.53 -7.82 8.37
C VAL A 143 7.59 -8.28 9.46
N PHE A 144 7.40 -7.44 10.47
CA PHE A 144 6.57 -7.69 11.65
C PHE A 144 5.64 -6.52 11.93
N SER A 145 4.52 -6.78 12.60
CA SER A 145 3.66 -5.71 13.09
C SER A 145 4.29 -5.05 14.33
N GLU A 146 3.98 -3.78 14.58
CA GLU A 146 4.41 -3.09 15.82
C GLU A 146 3.94 -3.84 17.07
N ARG A 147 2.75 -4.48 17.00
CA ARG A 147 2.24 -5.32 18.09
C ARG A 147 3.14 -6.54 18.33
N ALA A 148 3.55 -7.23 17.27
CA ALA A 148 4.46 -8.37 17.39
C ALA A 148 5.78 -7.98 18.08
N LEU A 149 6.34 -6.82 17.75
CA LEU A 149 7.59 -6.33 18.34
C LEU A 149 7.46 -5.89 19.80
N LYS A 150 6.25 -5.49 20.24
CA LYS A 150 5.99 -5.18 21.66
C LYS A 150 5.91 -6.45 22.51
N GLU A 151 5.32 -7.51 21.96
CA GLU A 151 5.20 -8.80 22.64
C GLU A 151 6.52 -9.58 22.61
N VAL A 152 7.25 -9.52 21.50
CA VAL A 152 8.54 -10.20 21.31
C VAL A 152 9.67 -9.23 21.68
N LYS A 153 10.09 -9.29 22.95
CA LYS A 153 11.21 -8.47 23.50
C LYS A 153 12.60 -8.91 23.00
N THR A 154 12.69 -9.84 22.06
CA THR A 154 13.97 -10.34 21.56
C THR A 154 14.39 -9.58 20.31
N GLU A 155 15.66 -9.18 20.27
CA GLU A 155 16.28 -8.51 19.11
C GLU A 155 16.62 -9.50 17.98
N ILE A 156 16.32 -10.79 18.20
CA ILE A 156 16.68 -11.90 17.32
C ILE A 156 15.44 -12.36 16.56
N CYS A 157 15.54 -12.35 15.23
CA CYS A 157 14.48 -12.87 14.37
C CYS A 157 14.40 -14.40 14.50
N HIS A 158 13.35 -14.91 15.14
CA HIS A 158 13.10 -16.36 15.28
C HIS A 158 12.61 -17.04 13.99
N LYS A 159 12.48 -16.30 12.88
CA LYS A 159 12.16 -16.88 11.58
C LYS A 159 13.43 -17.58 11.04
N VAL A 160 13.59 -18.85 11.37
CA VAL A 160 14.59 -19.73 10.76
C VAL A 160 14.15 -19.96 9.31
N LEU A 161 14.92 -19.43 8.37
CA LEU A 161 14.80 -19.79 6.96
C LEU A 161 15.39 -21.20 6.82
N TYR A 162 14.54 -22.21 6.68
CA TYR A 162 14.93 -23.55 6.24
C TYR A 162 15.00 -23.59 4.72
#